data_AF-A0A7S1STF1-F1
#
_entry.id   AF-A0A7S1STF1-F1
#
_cell.length_a   1.000
_cell.length_b   1.000
_cell.length_c   1.000
_cell.angle_alpha   90.00
_cell.angle_beta   90.00
_cell.angle_gamma   90.00
#
_symmetry.space_group_name_H-M   'P 1'
#
loop_
_entity.id
_entity.type
_entity.pdbx_description
1 polymer ?
#
loop_
_entity_poly.entity_id
_entity_poly.type
_entity_poly.pdbx_seq_one_letter_code
_entity_poly.pdbx_strand_id
1 'polypeptide(L)'
;VAVSLLEVFQSIRFRFIRAVVFSGLGLFGVVPIIHQWAVHYHIPMFQEALIYDLLMGLTYLTGAGIYASRVPERWQPGSFDLAFHSHNVFHLCVVIAAYIHYKASLVFIQWREMDGGCHDILSP
;
A
#
# COMPACT_ATOMS: atom_id res chain seq x y z
N VAL A 1 -14.50 -9.80 6.15
CA VAL A 1 -14.52 -9.23 7.52
C VAL A 1 -14.82 -10.29 8.58
N ALA A 2 -15.88 -11.09 8.46
CA ALA A 2 -16.24 -12.10 9.47
C ALA A 2 -15.12 -13.13 9.80
N VAL A 3 -14.38 -13.61 8.80
CA VAL A 3 -13.25 -14.55 9.00
C VAL A 3 -12.12 -13.93 9.83
N SER A 4 -11.91 -12.61 9.73
CA SER A 4 -10.89 -11.88 10.49
C SER A 4 -11.21 -11.78 11.99
N LEU A 5 -12.47 -12.00 12.37
CA LEU A 5 -12.96 -11.95 13.74
C LEU A 5 -12.86 -13.30 14.45
N LEU A 6 -12.54 -14.39 13.73
CA LEU A 6 -12.38 -15.71 14.32
C LEU A 6 -11.13 -15.76 15.21
N GLU A 7 -11.26 -16.26 16.44
CA GLU A 7 -10.15 -16.37 17.41
C GLU A 7 -8.97 -17.19 16.86
N VAL A 8 -9.28 -18.23 16.08
CA VAL A 8 -8.28 -19.06 15.38
C VAL A 8 -7.38 -18.20 14.48
N PHE A 9 -7.97 -17.23 13.78
CA PHE A 9 -7.25 -16.35 12.85
C PHE A 9 -6.37 -15.32 13.57
N GLN A 10 -6.70 -14.98 14.82
CA GLN A 10 -5.91 -14.07 15.66
C GLN A 10 -4.67 -14.74 16.27
N SER A 11 -4.67 -16.07 16.38
CA SER A 11 -3.54 -16.80 16.96
C SER A 11 -2.22 -16.56 16.20
N ILE A 12 -1.10 -16.71 16.91
CA ILE A 12 0.26 -16.48 16.38
C ILE A 12 0.55 -17.40 15.18
N ARG A 13 -0.06 -18.59 15.13
CA ARG A 13 0.10 -19.57 14.05
C ARG A 13 -0.39 -19.05 12.69
N PHE A 14 -1.41 -18.19 12.67
CA PHE A 14 -2.00 -17.67 11.42
C PHE A 14 -1.40 -16.33 10.97
N ARG A 15 -0.38 -15.81 11.67
CA ARG A 15 0.25 -14.52 11.34
C ARG A 15 0.66 -14.40 9.86
N PHE A 16 1.29 -15.44 9.32
CA PHE A 16 1.71 -15.48 7.93
C PHE A 16 0.51 -15.47 6.97
N ILE A 17 -0.53 -16.26 7.28
CA ILE A 17 -1.78 -16.29 6.50
C ILE A 17 -2.43 -14.90 6.47
N ARG A 18 -2.47 -14.20 7.60
CA ARG A 18 -2.97 -12.81 7.64
C ARG A 18 -2.17 -11.89 6.73
N ALA A 19 -0.83 -11.93 6.85
CA ALA A 19 0.04 -11.11 6.00
C ALA A 19 -0.19 -11.37 4.51
N VAL A 20 -0.36 -12.63 4.11
CA VAL A 20 -0.65 -13.01 2.72
C VAL A 20 -2.03 -12.52 2.28
N VAL A 21 -3.08 -12.74 3.07
CA VAL A 21 -4.45 -12.33 2.72
C VAL A 21 -4.55 -10.82 2.57
N PHE A 22 -3.99 -10.05 3.51
CA PHE A 22 -4.04 -8.58 3.44
C PHE A 22 -3.15 -8.02 2.33
N SER A 23 -1.96 -8.60 2.11
CA SER A 23 -1.13 -8.22 0.97
C SER A 23 -1.82 -8.54 -0.36
N GLY A 24 -2.50 -9.68 -0.47
CA GLY A 24 -3.27 -10.07 -1.65
C GLY A 24 -4.43 -9.10 -1.94
N LEU A 25 -5.12 -8.65 -0.91
CA LEU A 25 -6.16 -7.61 -1.04
C LEU A 25 -5.58 -6.31 -1.58
N GLY A 26 -4.42 -5.86 -1.09
CA GLY A 26 -3.74 -4.66 -1.60
C GLY A 26 -3.24 -4.83 -3.04
N LEU A 27 -2.64 -5.98 -3.35
CA LEU A 27 -2.12 -6.30 -4.69
C LEU A 27 -3.20 -6.36 -5.76
N PHE A 28 -4.46 -6.61 -5.40
CA PHE A 28 -5.57 -6.49 -6.34
C PHE A 28 -5.65 -5.08 -6.98
N GLY A 29 -5.21 -4.04 -6.27
CA GLY A 29 -5.13 -2.67 -6.78
C GLY A 29 -4.20 -2.48 -7.97
N VAL A 30 -3.27 -3.40 -8.23
CA VAL A 30 -2.38 -3.35 -9.41
C VAL A 30 -3.18 -3.37 -10.71
N VAL A 31 -4.29 -4.13 -10.76
CA VAL A 31 -5.13 -4.23 -11.96
C VAL A 31 -5.74 -2.88 -12.36
N PRO A 32 -6.50 -2.17 -11.49
CA PRO A 32 -7.03 -0.86 -11.84
C PRO A 32 -5.93 0.19 -12.08
N ILE A 33 -4.79 0.15 -11.37
CA ILE A 33 -3.66 1.07 -11.61
C ILE A 33 -3.09 0.89 -13.04
N ILE A 34 -2.84 -0.35 -13.47
CA ILE A 34 -2.35 -0.64 -14.82
C ILE A 34 -3.38 -0.23 -15.87
N HIS A 35 -4.66 -0.53 -15.65
CA HIS A 35 -5.73 -0.13 -16.56
C HIS A 35 -5.78 1.40 -16.72
N GLN A 36 -5.75 2.12 -15.60
CA GLN A 36 -5.77 3.57 -15.57
C GLN A 36 -4.55 4.18 -16.28
N TRP A 37 -3.36 3.65 -16.03
CA TRP A 37 -2.14 4.05 -16.74
C TRP A 37 -2.25 3.79 -18.24
N ALA A 38 -2.75 2.63 -18.66
CA ALA A 38 -2.87 2.28 -20.08
C ALA A 38 -3.82 3.22 -20.84
N VAL A 39 -4.90 3.67 -20.20
CA VAL A 39 -5.87 4.61 -20.80
C VAL A 39 -5.32 6.04 -20.84
N HIS A 40 -4.62 6.49 -19.80
CA HIS A 40 -4.21 7.88 -19.63
C HIS A 40 -2.69 8.09 -19.71
N TYR A 41 -1.95 7.19 -20.39
CA TYR A 41 -0.48 7.20 -20.36
C TYR A 41 0.14 8.51 -20.89
N HIS A 42 -0.57 9.21 -21.77
CA HIS A 42 -0.15 10.47 -22.37
C HIS A 42 -0.28 11.68 -21.42
N ILE A 43 -1.01 11.54 -20.30
CA ILE A 43 -1.21 12.61 -19.32
C ILE A 43 -0.11 12.52 -18.24
N PRO A 44 0.72 13.56 -18.07
CA PRO A 44 1.87 13.51 -17.15
C PRO A 44 1.47 13.29 -15.68
N MET A 45 0.30 13.80 -15.27
CA MET A 45 -0.22 13.62 -13.91
C MET A 45 -0.49 12.16 -13.56
N PHE A 46 -0.89 11.33 -14.54
CA PHE A 46 -1.09 9.90 -14.32
C PHE A 46 0.23 9.15 -14.17
N GLN A 47 1.31 9.63 -14.81
CA GLN A 47 2.66 9.09 -14.57
C GLN A 47 3.15 9.45 -13.16
N GLU A 48 2.91 10.67 -12.70
CA GLU A 48 3.25 11.09 -11.33
C GLU A 48 2.48 10.25 -10.29
N ALA A 49 1.17 10.08 -10.47
CA ALA A 49 0.36 9.29 -9.57
C ALA A 49 0.78 7.80 -9.56
N LEU A 50 1.15 7.23 -10.71
CA LEU A 50 1.70 5.87 -10.79
C LEU A 50 2.98 5.72 -9.95
N ILE A 51 3.88 6.71 -9.97
CA ILE A 51 5.10 6.68 -9.15
C ILE A 51 4.74 6.62 -7.66
N TYR A 52 3.80 7.45 -7.21
CA TYR A 52 3.32 7.40 -5.82
C TYR A 52 2.68 6.05 -5.48
N ASP A 53 1.85 5.49 -6.35
CA ASP A 53 1.22 4.19 -6.09
C ASP A 53 2.24 3.03 -6.04
N LEU A 54 3.27 3.07 -6.89
CA LEU A 54 4.39 2.11 -6.82
C LEU A 54 5.18 2.25 -5.53
N LEU A 55 5.49 3.48 -5.11
CA LEU A 55 6.18 3.75 -3.83
C LEU A 55 5.35 3.30 -2.63
N MET A 56 4.03 3.52 -2.67
CA MET A 56 3.11 3.03 -1.65
C MET A 56 3.10 1.51 -1.59
N GLY A 57 2.98 0.83 -2.73
CA GLY A 57 2.99 -0.62 -2.81
C GLY A 57 4.29 -1.22 -2.28
N LEU A 58 5.44 -0.68 -2.68
CA LEU A 58 6.76 -1.08 -2.17
C LEU A 58 6.84 -0.90 -0.64
N THR A 59 6.42 0.25 -0.13
CA THR A 59 6.45 0.54 1.31
C THR A 59 5.57 -0.43 2.10
N TYR A 60 4.36 -0.75 1.60
CA TYR A 60 3.46 -1.73 2.19
C TYR A 60 4.07 -3.14 2.22
N LEU A 61 4.61 -3.60 1.08
CA LEU A 61 5.19 -4.93 0.95
C LEU A 61 6.45 -5.09 1.81
N THR A 62 7.29 -4.05 1.88
CA THR A 62 8.44 -4.03 2.79
C THR A 62 7.99 -4.15 4.24
N GLY A 63 7.00 -3.35 4.68
CA GLY A 63 6.44 -3.46 6.03
C GLY A 63 5.85 -4.85 6.32
N ALA A 64 5.09 -5.41 5.39
CA ALA A 64 4.51 -6.74 5.52
C ALA A 64 5.59 -7.84 5.58
N GLY A 65 6.66 -7.71 4.80
CA GLY A 65 7.83 -8.59 4.84
C GLY A 65 8.56 -8.53 6.18
N ILE A 66 8.74 -7.34 6.73
CA ILE A 66 9.32 -7.12 8.08
C ILE A 66 8.43 -7.78 9.14
N TYR A 67 7.12 -7.56 9.09
CA TYR A 67 6.14 -8.17 9.99
C TYR A 67 6.15 -9.71 9.93
N ALA A 68 6.22 -10.28 8.73
CA ALA A 68 6.23 -11.72 8.52
C ALA A 68 7.55 -12.37 8.97
N SER A 69 8.68 -11.72 8.71
CA SER A 69 10.03 -12.24 9.00
C SER A 69 10.48 -12.06 10.45
N ARG A 70 9.84 -11.15 11.21
CA ARG A 70 10.22 -10.78 12.59
C ARG A 70 11.65 -10.23 12.72
N VAL A 71 12.12 -9.53 11.69
CA VAL A 71 13.42 -8.84 11.74
C VAL A 71 13.16 -7.42 12.26
N PRO A 72 13.98 -6.89 13.20
CA PRO A 72 15.24 -7.43 13.72
C PRO A 72 15.14 -8.23 15.03
N GLU A 73 13.96 -8.38 15.65
CA GLU A 73 13.84 -9.06 16.96
C GLU A 73 14.24 -10.55 16.92
N ARG A 74 14.20 -11.18 15.73
CA ARG A 74 14.73 -12.53 15.49
C ARG A 74 16.27 -12.59 15.61
N TRP A 75 16.97 -11.48 15.35
CA TRP A 75 18.43 -11.42 15.33
C TRP A 75 19.02 -11.04 16.69
N GLN A 76 18.32 -10.22 17.47
CA GLN A 76 18.69 -9.91 18.86
C GLN A 76 17.46 -9.90 19.78
N PRO A 77 17.12 -11.07 20.37
CA PRO A 77 16.06 -11.17 21.36
C PRO A 77 16.35 -10.27 22.57
N GLY A 78 15.38 -9.44 22.99
CA GLY A 78 15.51 -8.56 24.16
C GLY A 78 16.09 -7.16 23.89
N SER A 79 16.64 -6.88 22.72
CA SER A 79 17.19 -5.54 22.38
C SER A 79 16.15 -4.58 21.78
N PHE A 80 15.04 -5.11 21.27
CA PHE A 80 14.00 -4.35 20.55
C PHE A 80 12.64 -4.35 21.26
N ASP A 81 12.62 -4.67 22.57
CA ASP A 81 11.38 -4.85 23.33
C ASP A 81 10.61 -3.53 23.57
N LEU A 82 11.31 -2.38 23.57
CA LEU A 82 10.72 -1.05 23.80
C LEU A 82 10.46 -0.27 22.50
N ALA A 83 11.32 -0.40 21.49
CA ALA A 83 11.24 0.31 20.22
C ALA A 83 11.80 -0.53 19.06
N PHE A 84 11.31 -0.31 17.83
CA PHE A 84 11.75 -0.99 16.60
C PHE A 84 11.47 -2.51 16.48
N HIS A 85 10.57 -3.09 17.29
CA HIS A 85 10.07 -4.43 16.98
C HIS A 85 9.30 -4.44 15.64
N SER A 86 9.33 -5.55 14.90
CA SER A 86 8.76 -5.66 13.54
C SER A 86 7.35 -5.10 13.38
N HIS A 87 6.48 -5.28 14.38
CA HIS A 87 5.11 -4.76 14.35
C HIS A 87 5.02 -3.21 14.45
N ASN A 88 5.90 -2.53 15.18
CA ASN A 88 5.95 -1.06 15.21
C ASN A 88 6.52 -0.51 13.90
N VAL A 89 7.54 -1.16 13.35
CA VAL A 89 8.09 -0.83 12.02
C VAL A 89 7.01 -1.03 10.95
N PHE A 90 6.24 -2.12 11.03
CA PHE A 90 5.10 -2.34 10.15
C PHE A 90 4.08 -1.20 10.23
N HIS A 91 3.66 -0.79 11.43
CA HIS A 91 2.75 0.35 11.60
C HIS A 91 3.30 1.64 11.00
N LEU A 92 4.59 1.93 11.21
CA LEU A 92 5.24 3.09 10.60
C LEU A 92 5.19 3.03 9.06
N CYS A 93 5.52 1.87 8.48
CA CYS A 93 5.40 1.66 7.03
C CYS A 93 3.97 1.87 6.53
N VAL A 94 2.95 1.39 7.25
CA VAL A 94 1.53 1.59 6.91
C VAL A 94 1.17 3.08 6.88
N VAL A 95 1.61 3.86 7.87
CA VAL A 95 1.34 5.32 7.91
C VAL A 95 2.03 6.05 6.76
N ILE A 96 3.30 5.73 6.48
CA ILE A 96 4.05 6.31 5.37
C ILE A 96 3.39 5.96 4.03
N ALA A 97 3.02 4.69 3.83
CA ALA A 97 2.34 4.23 2.63
C ALA A 97 0.99 4.94 2.42
N ALA A 98 0.21 5.14 3.48
CA ALA A 98 -1.04 5.89 3.43
C ALA A 98 -0.83 7.36 3.05
N TYR A 99 0.23 8.00 3.56
CA TYR A 99 0.58 9.37 3.17
C TYR A 99 1.02 9.47 1.70
N ILE A 100 1.82 8.52 1.22
CA ILE A 100 2.20 8.45 -0.20
C ILE A 100 0.97 8.26 -1.10
N HIS A 101 0.04 7.38 -0.73
CA HIS A 101 -1.20 7.21 -1.49
C HIS A 101 -2.07 8.47 -1.46
N TYR A 102 -2.12 9.18 -0.34
CA TYR A 102 -2.80 10.47 -0.25
C TYR A 102 -2.22 11.49 -1.25
N LYS A 103 -0.90 11.48 -1.47
CA LYS A 103 -0.26 12.32 -2.50
C LYS A 103 -0.72 11.96 -3.92
N ALA A 104 -0.84 10.66 -4.26
CA ALA A 104 -1.46 10.23 -5.52
C ALA A 104 -2.90 10.76 -5.66
N SER A 105 -3.71 10.64 -4.62
CA SER A 105 -5.09 11.15 -4.63
C SER A 105 -5.17 12.66 -4.86
N LEU A 106 -4.25 13.44 -4.29
CA LEU A 106 -4.17 14.88 -4.55
C LEU A 106 -3.85 15.20 -6.01
N VAL A 107 -2.98 14.41 -6.65
CA VAL A 107 -2.70 14.56 -8.09
C VAL A 107 -3.97 14.33 -8.90
N PHE A 108 -4.76 13.30 -8.59
CA PHE A 108 -6.03 13.06 -9.30
C PHE A 108 -7.07 14.15 -9.05
N ILE A 109 -7.15 14.68 -7.83
CA ILE A 109 -8.03 15.80 -7.51
C ILE A 109 -7.63 17.04 -8.32
N GLN A 110 -6.34 17.35 -8.37
CA GLN A 110 -5.82 18.47 -9.15
C GLN A 110 -6.11 18.30 -10.64
N TRP A 111 -5.93 17.10 -11.19
CA TRP A 111 -6.25 16.82 -12.60
C TRP A 111 -7.72 17.09 -12.88
N ARG A 112 -8.61 16.60 -12.00
CA ARG A 112 -10.05 16.83 -12.10
C ARG A 112 -10.42 18.31 -12.01
N GLU A 113 -9.76 19.07 -11.15
CA GLU A 113 -10.03 20.51 -10.99
C GLU A 113 -9.57 21.33 -12.19
N MET A 114 -8.45 20.95 -12.83
CA MET A 114 -7.93 21.66 -14.00
C MET A 114 -8.70 21.34 -15.29
N ASP A 115 -9.05 20.07 -15.51
CA ASP A 115 -9.59 19.59 -16.79
C ASP A 115 -11.11 19.34 -16.76
N GLY A 116 -11.74 19.39 -15.58
CA GLY A 116 -13.15 19.02 -15.40
C GLY A 116 -13.44 17.52 -15.60
N GLY A 117 -12.42 16.72 -15.91
CA GLY A 117 -12.48 15.27 -16.08
C GLY A 117 -13.00 14.77 -17.45
N CYS A 118 -13.26 15.69 -18.40
CA CYS A 118 -13.90 15.34 -19.69
C CYS A 118 -13.31 16.07 -20.91
N HIS A 119 -12.33 16.96 -20.76
CA HIS A 119 -11.88 17.77 -21.90
C HIS A 119 -11.12 16.91 -22.94
N ASP A 120 -10.39 15.89 -22.49
CA ASP A 120 -9.64 14.95 -23.33
C ASP A 120 -10.52 13.98 -24.15
N ILE A 121 -11.81 13.80 -23.81
CA ILE A 121 -12.74 12.94 -24.58
C ILE A 121 -13.36 13.71 -25.78
N LEU A 122 -13.29 15.04 -25.74
CA LEU A 122 -13.94 15.93 -26.71
C LEU A 122 -12.98 16.60 -27.69
N SER A 123 -11.67 16.39 -27.56
CA SER A 123 -10.68 16.84 -28.55
C SER A 123 -10.49 15.78 -29.66
N PRO A 124 -10.81 16.08 -30.93
CA PRO A 124 -10.64 15.17 -32.06
C PRO A 124 -9.19 14.86 -32.41
#